data_AF-A0A2Z2C4U0-F1
#
_entry.id   AF-A0A2Z2C4U0-F1
#
_cell.length_a   1.000
_cell.length_b   1.000
_cell.length_c   1.000
_cell.angle_alpha   90.00
_cell.angle_beta   90.00
_cell.angle_gamma   90.00
#
_symmetry.space_group_name_H-M   'P 1'
#
loop_
_entity.id
_entity.type
_entity.pdbx_description
1 polymer ?
#
loop_
_entity_poly.entity_id
_entity_poly.type
_entity_poly.pdbx_seq_one_letter_code
_entity_poly.pdbx_strand_id
1 'polypeptide(L)'
;MTAILERRESTSLWGRFCNWITSTENRLYIGWFGVLMIPTLLTATSVFIIAFIAAPPVDIDGIREPVSGSLLYGNNIISGAIIPTSAAIGLHFYPIWEAASVDEWLYNGGPYELIVLHFLLGVACYMGREWELSFRLGMRPWIAVAYSAPVAAATAVFLIYPIGQGSFSDGMPLGISGTFNFMIVFQAEHNILMHPFHMLGVAGVFGGSLFSAMHGSLVTSSLIRETTENESANAGYRFGQEEETYNIVAAHGYFGRLIFQYASFNNSRSLHFFLAAWPVVGIWFTALGISTMAFNLNGFNFNQSVVDSQGRVINTWADIINRANLGMEVMHERNAHNFPLDLAAVEVPSTNTGAKWFMIESQRHSYHLVDPSPWPISGSLGALATTVGGVMYMHPFQGGATLLSLGLIFILYTMFVWWRDVLRESTLEGHHTKAVQLGPRYGSILFIVSEVMFLFAFFWASSHSSLAPTVEIGGIWPPKGIGVLDPREIPFLNTPILPSSGAAVTWAHHAILAGKEKRAVYALVATVSLALVSTGFQGMEYYQAPSTISDSIYGSTFFSATGFHGFHVIIGTLFLIICGIRQYLGHLTKEHHVGFEAAAWYWHFVDVVRLFPFVSIYWWGGI
;
A
#
# COMPACT_ATOMS: atom_id res chain seq x y z
N MET A 1 -53.90 12.47 19.53
CA MET A 1 -54.31 11.82 18.27
C MET A 1 -55.30 12.67 17.46
N THR A 2 -56.22 13.37 18.11
CA THR A 2 -57.19 14.32 17.51
C THR A 2 -56.56 15.55 16.86
N ALA A 3 -55.56 16.20 17.46
CA ALA A 3 -54.91 17.39 16.88
C ALA A 3 -54.05 17.14 15.62
N ILE A 4 -53.61 15.90 15.40
CA ILE A 4 -52.84 15.50 14.19
C ILE A 4 -53.78 15.19 13.02
N LEU A 5 -55.00 14.71 13.33
CA LEU A 5 -56.04 14.46 12.33
C LEU A 5 -56.64 15.77 11.81
N GLU A 6 -56.91 16.75 12.67
CA GLU A 6 -57.38 18.09 12.25
C GLU A 6 -56.38 18.85 11.37
N ARG A 7 -55.06 18.66 11.60
CA ARG A 7 -54.01 19.27 10.75
C ARG A 7 -53.85 18.60 9.39
N ARG A 8 -54.33 17.36 9.22
CA ARG A 8 -54.32 16.63 7.95
C ARG A 8 -55.40 17.12 6.97
N GLU A 9 -56.48 17.71 7.46
CA GLU A 9 -57.57 18.24 6.63
C GLU A 9 -57.32 19.67 6.12
N SER A 10 -56.43 20.45 6.75
CA SER A 10 -56.14 21.86 6.37
C SER A 10 -54.93 22.05 5.45
N THR A 11 -54.23 20.97 5.05
CA THR A 11 -53.03 21.05 4.21
C THR A 11 -53.34 20.71 2.75
N SER A 12 -52.81 21.52 1.81
CA SER A 12 -52.97 21.26 0.38
C SER A 12 -52.37 19.90 0.00
N LEU A 13 -52.82 19.34 -1.14
CA LEU A 13 -52.28 18.08 -1.67
C LEU A 13 -50.75 18.12 -1.79
N TRP A 14 -50.21 19.25 -2.26
CA TRP A 14 -48.77 19.48 -2.34
C TRP A 14 -48.11 19.46 -0.96
N GLY A 15 -48.70 20.12 0.05
CA GLY A 15 -48.18 20.08 1.42
C GLY A 15 -48.16 18.67 2.00
N ARG A 16 -49.21 17.88 1.77
CA ARG A 16 -49.26 16.46 2.17
C ARG A 16 -48.20 15.62 1.46
N PHE A 17 -47.99 15.85 0.16
CA PHE A 17 -46.96 15.17 -0.62
C PHE A 17 -45.55 15.49 -0.11
N CYS A 18 -45.22 16.77 0.09
CA CYS A 18 -43.94 17.20 0.65
C CYS A 18 -43.66 16.54 2.01
N ASN A 19 -44.65 16.57 2.91
CA ASN A 19 -44.53 15.96 4.24
C ASN A 19 -44.24 14.46 4.16
N TRP A 20 -44.82 13.75 3.18
CA TRP A 20 -44.56 12.33 2.96
C TRP A 20 -43.16 12.07 2.38
N ILE A 21 -42.75 12.85 1.37
CA ILE A 21 -41.43 12.75 0.73
C ILE A 21 -40.30 12.95 1.75
N THR A 22 -40.44 13.93 2.65
CA THR A 22 -39.42 14.25 3.66
C THR A 22 -39.63 13.54 4.99
N SER A 23 -40.55 12.56 5.07
CA SER A 23 -40.85 11.85 6.32
C SER A 23 -39.68 10.97 6.78
N THR A 24 -39.33 11.07 8.06
CA THR A 24 -38.32 10.21 8.73
C THR A 24 -38.87 8.84 9.14
N GLU A 25 -40.19 8.65 9.08
CA GLU A 25 -40.87 7.40 9.43
C GLU A 25 -40.93 6.40 8.26
N ASN A 26 -40.50 6.81 7.07
CA ASN A 26 -40.43 5.91 5.93
C ASN A 26 -39.33 4.87 6.16
N ARG A 27 -39.62 3.58 5.89
CA ARG A 27 -38.66 2.47 6.05
C ARG A 27 -37.36 2.71 5.28
N LEU A 28 -37.46 3.32 4.11
CA LEU A 28 -36.35 3.87 3.35
C LEU A 28 -36.67 5.35 3.12
N TYR A 29 -35.80 6.23 3.62
CA TYR A 29 -35.96 7.66 3.42
C TYR A 29 -35.97 8.00 1.92
N ILE A 30 -36.89 8.86 1.49
CA ILE A 30 -36.98 9.31 0.09
C ILE A 30 -36.18 10.60 -0.06
N GLY A 31 -36.70 11.71 0.48
CA GLY A 31 -36.10 13.04 0.31
C GLY A 31 -36.26 13.58 -1.11
N TRP A 32 -35.91 14.85 -1.32
CA TRP A 32 -35.98 15.46 -2.64
C TRP A 32 -34.98 14.85 -3.62
N PHE A 33 -33.80 14.48 -3.13
CA PHE A 33 -32.83 13.74 -3.95
C PHE A 33 -33.33 12.33 -4.32
N GLY A 34 -34.11 11.68 -3.45
CA GLY A 34 -34.71 10.37 -3.73
C GLY A 34 -35.64 10.36 -4.94
N VAL A 35 -36.31 11.48 -5.22
CA VAL A 35 -37.20 11.63 -6.38
C VAL A 35 -36.46 11.45 -7.70
N LEU A 36 -35.19 11.87 -7.78
CA LEU A 36 -34.33 11.67 -8.94
C LEU A 36 -33.55 10.36 -8.85
N MET A 37 -33.00 10.04 -7.68
CA MET A 37 -32.18 8.86 -7.44
C MET A 37 -32.91 7.54 -7.76
N ILE A 38 -34.17 7.41 -7.33
CA ILE A 38 -34.91 6.15 -7.44
C ILE A 38 -35.16 5.78 -8.91
N PRO A 39 -35.74 6.65 -9.76
CA PRO A 39 -35.97 6.31 -11.16
C PRO A 39 -34.68 6.06 -11.94
N THR A 40 -33.62 6.85 -11.71
CA THR A 40 -32.37 6.70 -12.45
C THR A 40 -31.64 5.40 -12.10
N LEU A 41 -31.52 5.06 -10.81
CA LEU A 41 -30.88 3.80 -10.40
C LEU A 41 -31.70 2.56 -10.79
N LEU A 42 -33.03 2.63 -10.75
CA LEU A 42 -33.89 1.54 -11.24
C LEU A 42 -33.73 1.33 -12.74
N THR A 43 -33.64 2.41 -13.51
CA THR A 43 -33.41 2.36 -14.96
C THR A 43 -32.03 1.77 -15.27
N ALA A 44 -30.97 2.30 -14.66
CA ALA A 44 -29.61 1.79 -14.82
C ALA A 44 -29.50 0.29 -14.46
N THR A 45 -30.11 -0.12 -13.35
CA THR A 45 -30.04 -1.50 -12.86
C THR A 45 -30.83 -2.45 -13.75
N SER A 46 -32.05 -2.08 -14.16
CA SER A 46 -32.87 -2.94 -15.02
C SER A 46 -32.24 -3.15 -16.40
N VAL A 47 -31.73 -2.09 -17.02
CA VAL A 47 -31.02 -2.19 -18.31
C VAL A 47 -29.71 -2.95 -18.16
N PHE A 48 -28.95 -2.73 -17.09
CA PHE A 48 -27.72 -3.49 -16.80
C PHE A 48 -27.98 -4.99 -16.74
N ILE A 49 -28.98 -5.42 -15.96
CA ILE A 49 -29.30 -6.85 -15.79
C ILE A 49 -29.68 -7.47 -17.14
N ILE A 50 -30.54 -6.82 -17.92
CA ILE A 50 -31.00 -7.34 -19.21
C ILE A 50 -29.82 -7.42 -20.19
N ALA A 51 -29.03 -6.36 -20.31
CA ALA A 51 -27.91 -6.29 -21.24
C ALA A 51 -26.82 -7.31 -20.89
N PHE A 52 -26.46 -7.45 -19.60
CA PHE A 52 -25.46 -8.41 -19.16
C PHE A 52 -25.87 -9.86 -19.46
N ILE A 53 -27.18 -10.16 -19.43
CA ILE A 53 -27.69 -11.49 -19.74
C ILE A 53 -27.79 -11.72 -21.26
N ALA A 54 -28.31 -10.75 -22.02
CA ALA A 54 -28.84 -11.00 -23.35
C ALA A 54 -28.42 -10.02 -24.46
N ALA A 55 -27.59 -9.01 -24.19
CA ALA A 55 -27.15 -8.08 -25.23
C ALA A 55 -26.39 -8.81 -26.35
N PRO A 56 -26.65 -8.51 -27.63
CA PRO A 56 -25.86 -9.02 -28.74
C PRO A 56 -24.44 -8.44 -28.72
N PRO A 57 -23.53 -8.95 -29.57
CA PRO A 57 -22.19 -8.39 -29.72
C PRO A 57 -22.19 -6.92 -30.17
N VAL A 58 -21.23 -6.13 -29.67
CA VAL A 58 -21.15 -4.67 -29.84
C VAL A 58 -19.86 -4.26 -30.55
N ASP A 59 -19.93 -3.35 -31.52
CA ASP A 59 -18.77 -2.82 -32.25
C ASP A 59 -18.10 -1.65 -31.52
N ILE A 60 -17.30 -1.96 -30.49
CA ILE A 60 -16.67 -0.99 -29.58
C ILE A 60 -15.72 -0.01 -30.30
N ASP A 61 -14.87 -0.50 -31.20
CA ASP A 61 -13.84 0.35 -31.86
C ASP A 61 -14.35 0.98 -33.17
N GLY A 62 -15.60 0.71 -33.57
CA GLY A 62 -16.20 1.22 -34.80
C GLY A 62 -15.61 0.63 -36.10
N ILE A 63 -14.86 -0.47 -35.98
CA ILE A 63 -14.17 -1.16 -37.08
C ILE A 63 -14.97 -2.32 -37.68
N ARG A 64 -16.23 -2.49 -37.24
CA ARG A 64 -17.11 -3.61 -37.60
C ARG A 64 -16.58 -4.96 -37.12
N GLU A 65 -15.98 -4.98 -35.92
CA GLU A 65 -15.53 -6.20 -35.22
C GLU A 65 -16.30 -6.34 -33.89
N PRO A 66 -17.52 -6.90 -33.89
CA PRO A 66 -18.36 -6.93 -32.70
C PRO A 66 -17.81 -7.84 -31.60
N VAL A 67 -17.74 -7.32 -30.37
CA VAL A 67 -17.30 -8.03 -29.17
C VAL A 67 -18.51 -8.57 -28.40
N SER A 68 -18.51 -9.86 -28.10
CA SER A 68 -19.58 -10.50 -27.32
C SER A 68 -19.40 -10.24 -25.83
N GLY A 69 -20.36 -9.56 -25.19
CA GLY A 69 -20.30 -9.23 -23.76
C GLY A 69 -21.24 -10.01 -22.84
N SER A 70 -22.34 -10.58 -23.36
CA SER A 70 -23.41 -11.14 -22.52
C SER A 70 -23.33 -12.66 -22.32
N LEU A 71 -24.03 -13.15 -21.29
CA LEU A 71 -24.05 -14.56 -20.90
C LEU A 71 -24.61 -15.48 -22.01
N LEU A 72 -25.72 -15.07 -22.65
CA LEU A 72 -26.34 -15.87 -23.72
C LEU A 72 -25.46 -15.98 -24.98
N TYR A 73 -24.49 -15.07 -25.13
CA TYR A 73 -23.52 -15.07 -26.23
C TYR A 73 -22.17 -15.67 -25.82
N GLY A 74 -22.17 -16.60 -24.85
CA GLY A 74 -21.02 -17.45 -24.55
C GLY A 74 -20.07 -16.93 -23.47
N ASN A 75 -20.46 -15.89 -22.72
CA ASN A 75 -19.68 -15.40 -21.59
C ASN A 75 -20.07 -16.05 -20.26
N ASN A 76 -19.11 -16.11 -19.34
CA ASN A 76 -19.38 -16.39 -17.93
C ASN A 76 -19.35 -15.08 -17.12
N ILE A 77 -19.48 -15.16 -15.79
CA ILE A 77 -19.49 -13.96 -14.93
C ILE A 77 -18.17 -13.17 -14.99
N ILE A 78 -17.04 -13.83 -15.23
CA ILE A 78 -15.72 -13.18 -15.30
C ILE A 78 -15.54 -12.48 -16.65
N SER A 79 -15.83 -13.18 -17.74
CA SER A 79 -15.65 -12.65 -19.10
C SER A 79 -16.79 -11.71 -19.53
N GLY A 80 -17.96 -11.82 -18.90
CA GLY A 80 -19.13 -11.02 -19.22
C GLY A 80 -18.93 -9.53 -18.90
N ALA A 81 -19.43 -8.68 -19.80
CA ALA A 81 -19.38 -7.24 -19.69
C ALA A 81 -20.50 -6.57 -20.49
N ILE A 82 -20.89 -5.37 -20.09
CA ILE A 82 -21.57 -4.45 -21.02
C ILE A 82 -20.48 -3.64 -21.71
N ILE A 83 -20.40 -3.83 -23.02
CA ILE A 83 -19.39 -3.26 -23.89
C ILE A 83 -19.66 -1.76 -24.09
N PRO A 84 -18.63 -0.88 -24.00
CA PRO A 84 -18.74 0.54 -24.28
C PRO A 84 -19.36 0.89 -25.63
N THR A 85 -19.87 2.13 -25.72
CA THR A 85 -20.43 2.71 -26.94
C THR A 85 -19.35 2.81 -28.02
N SER A 86 -19.73 2.55 -29.28
CA SER A 86 -18.81 2.53 -30.42
C SER A 86 -18.00 3.84 -30.57
N ALA A 87 -16.71 3.73 -30.89
CA ALA A 87 -15.85 4.87 -31.22
C ALA A 87 -16.33 5.65 -32.45
N ALA A 88 -17.14 5.02 -33.32
CA ALA A 88 -17.81 5.72 -34.43
C ALA A 88 -18.81 6.78 -33.95
N ILE A 89 -19.32 6.67 -32.71
CA ILE A 89 -20.18 7.67 -32.04
C ILE A 89 -19.31 8.70 -31.30
N GLY A 90 -18.16 8.31 -30.75
CA GLY A 90 -17.32 9.21 -29.97
C GLY A 90 -18.03 9.70 -28.70
N LEU A 91 -18.20 11.03 -28.58
CA LEU A 91 -18.93 11.69 -27.48
C LEU A 91 -20.36 12.12 -27.84
N HIS A 92 -20.87 11.74 -29.01
CA HIS A 92 -22.23 12.08 -29.38
C HIS A 92 -23.23 11.39 -28.44
N PHE A 93 -24.22 12.15 -27.97
CA PHE A 93 -25.28 11.61 -27.14
C PHE A 93 -26.16 10.66 -27.96
N TYR A 94 -26.18 9.37 -27.60
CA TYR A 94 -26.82 8.31 -28.38
C TYR A 94 -27.96 7.59 -27.62
N PRO A 95 -29.09 8.29 -27.38
CA PRO A 95 -30.27 7.70 -26.78
C PRO A 95 -31.01 6.78 -27.76
N ILE A 96 -31.92 5.95 -27.23
CA ILE A 96 -32.69 4.97 -27.99
C ILE A 96 -33.40 5.57 -29.22
N TRP A 97 -33.87 6.82 -29.13
CA TRP A 97 -34.63 7.47 -30.21
C TRP A 97 -33.78 8.10 -31.32
N GLU A 98 -32.46 8.18 -31.16
CA GLU A 98 -31.56 8.58 -32.25
C GLU A 98 -31.24 7.40 -33.18
N ALA A 99 -31.38 6.17 -32.68
CA ALA A 99 -31.19 4.96 -33.47
C ALA A 99 -32.38 4.69 -34.41
N ALA A 100 -32.10 4.15 -35.58
CA ALA A 100 -33.11 3.72 -36.56
C ALA A 100 -33.91 2.50 -36.07
N SER A 101 -33.30 1.66 -35.24
CA SER A 101 -33.94 0.51 -34.60
C SER A 101 -33.26 0.14 -33.29
N VAL A 102 -33.93 -0.69 -32.48
CA VAL A 102 -33.34 -1.24 -31.25
C VAL A 102 -32.13 -2.12 -31.57
N ASP A 103 -32.15 -2.86 -32.68
CA ASP A 103 -31.03 -3.71 -33.09
C ASP A 103 -29.77 -2.87 -33.39
N GLU A 104 -29.93 -1.73 -34.05
CA GLU A 104 -28.84 -0.79 -34.33
C GLU A 104 -28.35 -0.12 -33.05
N TRP A 105 -29.26 0.27 -32.15
CA TRP A 105 -28.90 0.79 -30.83
C TRP A 105 -28.08 -0.20 -30.01
N LEU A 106 -28.45 -1.49 -30.05
CA LEU A 106 -27.72 -2.57 -29.37
C LEU A 106 -26.35 -2.83 -30.02
N TYR A 107 -26.27 -2.86 -31.37
CA TYR A 107 -25.01 -3.07 -32.09
C TYR A 107 -23.96 -1.99 -31.79
N ASN A 108 -24.40 -0.73 -31.62
CA ASN A 108 -23.54 0.41 -31.36
C ASN A 108 -23.23 0.65 -29.86
N GLY A 109 -23.68 -0.23 -28.96
CA GLY A 109 -23.35 -0.14 -27.53
C GLY A 109 -24.19 0.87 -26.74
N GLY A 110 -25.35 1.27 -27.26
CA GLY A 110 -26.26 2.21 -26.60
C GLY A 110 -26.64 1.89 -25.13
N PRO A 111 -26.76 0.60 -24.70
CA PRO A 111 -26.96 0.29 -23.28
C PRO A 111 -25.90 0.87 -22.35
N TYR A 112 -24.64 0.95 -22.78
CA TYR A 112 -23.54 1.45 -21.96
C TYR A 112 -23.77 2.91 -21.57
N GLU A 113 -23.97 3.79 -22.54
CA GLU A 113 -24.18 5.21 -22.30
C GLU A 113 -25.43 5.47 -21.44
N LEU A 114 -26.53 4.74 -21.72
CA LEU A 114 -27.75 4.84 -20.92
C LEU A 114 -27.48 4.48 -19.46
N ILE A 115 -26.81 3.35 -19.19
CA ILE A 115 -26.52 2.90 -17.83
C ILE A 115 -25.60 3.89 -17.13
N VAL A 116 -24.50 4.29 -17.77
CA VAL A 116 -23.50 5.21 -17.18
C VAL A 116 -24.13 6.54 -16.79
N LEU A 117 -24.88 7.19 -17.69
CA LEU A 117 -25.46 8.50 -17.41
C LEU A 117 -26.52 8.43 -16.28
N HIS A 118 -27.39 7.41 -16.29
CA HIS A 118 -28.38 7.24 -15.23
C HIS A 118 -27.72 6.86 -13.90
N PHE A 119 -26.68 6.02 -13.92
CA PHE A 119 -25.91 5.64 -12.75
C PHE A 119 -25.23 6.85 -12.11
N LEU A 120 -24.51 7.69 -12.88
CA LEU A 120 -23.81 8.87 -12.37
C LEU A 120 -24.78 9.88 -11.76
N LEU A 121 -25.93 10.15 -12.39
CA LEU A 121 -26.99 10.98 -11.81
C LEU A 121 -27.54 10.37 -10.52
N GLY A 122 -27.75 9.04 -10.51
CA GLY A 122 -28.24 8.30 -9.36
C GLY A 122 -27.31 8.38 -8.15
N VAL A 123 -26.00 8.13 -8.32
CA VAL A 123 -25.03 8.18 -7.22
C VAL A 123 -24.75 9.60 -6.73
N ALA A 124 -24.82 10.61 -7.61
CA ALA A 124 -24.78 12.02 -7.20
C ALA A 124 -25.99 12.40 -6.33
N CYS A 125 -27.20 11.95 -6.71
CA CYS A 125 -28.39 12.13 -5.90
C CYS A 125 -28.32 11.31 -4.60
N TYR A 126 -27.73 10.12 -4.61
CA TYR A 126 -27.52 9.32 -3.41
C TYR A 126 -26.64 10.07 -2.39
N MET A 127 -25.54 10.69 -2.84
CA MET A 127 -24.70 11.56 -2.01
C MET A 127 -25.49 12.74 -1.42
N GLY A 128 -26.32 13.39 -2.23
CA GLY A 128 -27.21 14.47 -1.76
C GLY A 128 -28.26 13.98 -0.75
N ARG A 129 -28.78 12.77 -0.93
CA ARG A 129 -29.73 12.12 -0.01
C ARG A 129 -29.10 11.80 1.34
N GLU A 130 -27.83 11.36 1.38
CA GLU A 130 -27.10 11.18 2.64
C GLU A 130 -27.01 12.49 3.43
N TRP A 131 -26.68 13.59 2.75
CA TRP A 131 -26.71 14.91 3.34
C TRP A 131 -28.10 15.29 3.82
N GLU A 132 -29.14 15.12 2.99
CA GLU A 132 -30.50 15.53 3.33
C GLU A 132 -31.01 14.80 4.58
N LEU A 133 -30.83 13.47 4.65
CA LEU A 133 -31.24 12.70 5.82
C LEU A 133 -30.44 13.08 7.07
N SER A 134 -29.13 13.30 6.94
CA SER A 134 -28.30 13.77 8.06
C SER A 134 -28.84 15.08 8.64
N PHE A 135 -29.29 16.00 7.77
CA PHE A 135 -29.90 17.25 8.17
C PHE A 135 -31.25 17.04 8.87
N ARG A 136 -32.13 16.15 8.36
CA ARG A 136 -33.43 15.85 8.99
C ARG A 136 -33.28 15.26 10.40
N LEU A 137 -32.25 14.45 10.61
CA LEU A 137 -31.98 13.80 11.89
C LEU A 137 -31.13 14.66 12.85
N GLY A 138 -30.70 15.86 12.43
CA GLY A 138 -29.83 16.71 13.24
C GLY A 138 -28.40 16.17 13.41
N MET A 139 -27.94 15.32 12.49
CA MET A 139 -26.60 14.73 12.48
C MET A 139 -25.57 15.70 11.87
N ARG A 140 -24.28 15.41 12.09
CA ARG A 140 -23.17 16.11 11.41
C ARG A 140 -23.15 15.70 9.92
N PRO A 141 -23.00 16.63 8.96
CA PRO A 141 -23.32 16.38 7.53
C PRO A 141 -22.17 15.78 6.69
N TRP A 142 -21.17 15.13 7.31
CA TRP A 142 -19.90 14.79 6.64
C TRP A 142 -19.82 13.36 6.08
N ILE A 143 -20.87 12.55 6.21
CA ILE A 143 -20.91 11.20 5.59
C ILE A 143 -20.87 11.32 4.06
N ALA A 144 -21.67 12.24 3.50
CA ALA A 144 -21.67 12.54 2.07
C ALA A 144 -20.29 12.99 1.55
N VAL A 145 -19.48 13.64 2.40
CA VAL A 145 -18.11 14.03 2.04
C VAL A 145 -17.21 12.82 1.90
N ALA A 146 -17.33 11.82 2.78
CA ALA A 146 -16.60 10.56 2.62
C ALA A 146 -17.06 9.80 1.36
N TYR A 147 -18.37 9.77 1.10
CA TYR A 147 -18.94 9.14 -0.10
C TYR A 147 -18.59 9.86 -1.41
N SER A 148 -18.17 11.13 -1.36
CA SER A 148 -17.69 11.85 -2.55
C SER A 148 -16.46 11.20 -3.19
N ALA A 149 -15.63 10.48 -2.43
CA ALA A 149 -14.43 9.84 -2.96
C ALA A 149 -14.74 8.74 -4.00
N PRO A 150 -15.57 7.71 -3.70
CA PRO A 150 -15.98 6.74 -4.71
C PRO A 150 -16.82 7.37 -5.85
N VAL A 151 -17.64 8.39 -5.58
CA VAL A 151 -18.39 9.10 -6.64
C VAL A 151 -17.43 9.82 -7.60
N ALA A 152 -16.37 10.45 -7.10
CA ALA A 152 -15.34 11.08 -7.90
C ALA A 152 -14.57 10.05 -8.74
N ALA A 153 -14.20 8.91 -8.15
CA ALA A 153 -13.52 7.84 -8.88
C ALA A 153 -14.38 7.26 -10.01
N ALA A 154 -15.68 7.01 -9.75
CA ALA A 154 -16.62 6.56 -10.78
C ALA A 154 -16.81 7.60 -11.89
N THR A 155 -16.91 8.87 -11.54
CA THR A 155 -17.01 9.97 -12.51
C THR A 155 -15.75 10.08 -13.37
N ALA A 156 -14.57 9.84 -12.78
CA ALA A 156 -13.31 9.89 -13.50
C ALA A 156 -13.24 8.82 -14.61
N VAL A 157 -13.56 7.56 -14.32
CA VAL A 157 -13.43 6.44 -15.27
C VAL A 157 -14.57 6.33 -16.28
N PHE A 158 -15.77 6.81 -15.95
CA PHE A 158 -16.95 6.68 -16.82
C PHE A 158 -17.31 7.96 -17.60
N LEU A 159 -16.76 9.11 -17.22
CA LEU A 159 -17.12 10.38 -17.85
C LEU A 159 -15.89 11.23 -18.19
N ILE A 160 -15.04 11.54 -17.22
CA ILE A 160 -13.92 12.46 -17.46
C ILE A 160 -12.89 11.86 -18.42
N TYR A 161 -12.53 10.59 -18.24
CA TYR A 161 -11.60 9.91 -19.13
C TYR A 161 -12.12 9.81 -20.57
N PRO A 162 -13.36 9.33 -20.82
CA PRO A 162 -14.00 9.44 -22.13
C PRO A 162 -13.96 10.83 -22.75
N ILE A 163 -14.27 11.88 -21.97
CA ILE A 163 -14.25 13.27 -22.46
C ILE A 163 -12.85 13.68 -22.91
N GLY A 164 -11.83 13.29 -22.15
CA GLY A 164 -10.43 13.60 -22.45
C GLY A 164 -9.92 12.91 -23.71
N GLN A 165 -10.30 11.65 -23.91
CA GLN A 165 -9.93 10.87 -25.10
C GLN A 165 -10.87 11.06 -26.30
N GLY A 166 -12.00 11.73 -26.12
CA GLY A 166 -12.92 12.05 -27.21
C GLY A 166 -13.89 10.93 -27.59
N SER A 167 -14.02 9.89 -26.77
CA SER A 167 -14.93 8.77 -27.02
C SER A 167 -15.39 8.04 -25.77
N PHE A 168 -16.66 7.61 -25.74
CA PHE A 168 -17.15 6.67 -24.72
C PHE A 168 -16.62 5.23 -24.90
N SER A 169 -16.02 4.89 -26.04
CA SER A 169 -15.35 3.59 -26.26
C SER A 169 -14.27 3.32 -25.23
N ASP A 170 -13.56 4.38 -24.82
CA ASP A 170 -12.40 4.30 -23.92
C ASP A 170 -12.83 4.36 -22.44
N GLY A 171 -14.13 4.52 -22.19
CA GLY A 171 -14.70 4.39 -20.87
C GLY A 171 -14.53 2.97 -20.34
N MET A 172 -14.36 2.84 -19.03
CA MET A 172 -14.20 1.53 -18.41
C MET A 172 -15.43 0.63 -18.72
N PRO A 173 -15.25 -0.58 -19.30
CA PRO A 173 -16.35 -1.50 -19.56
C PRO A 173 -17.03 -1.97 -18.26
N LEU A 174 -18.32 -2.30 -18.32
CA LEU A 174 -19.05 -2.77 -17.13
C LEU A 174 -18.95 -4.31 -16.99
N GLY A 175 -17.78 -4.80 -16.62
CA GLY A 175 -17.51 -6.23 -16.42
C GLY A 175 -16.10 -6.51 -15.90
N ILE A 176 -15.86 -7.69 -15.31
CA ILE A 176 -14.60 -7.98 -14.61
C ILE A 176 -13.40 -7.99 -15.56
N SER A 177 -13.45 -8.80 -16.63
CA SER A 177 -12.39 -8.80 -17.64
C SER A 177 -12.25 -7.46 -18.37
N GLY A 178 -13.36 -6.74 -18.56
CA GLY A 178 -13.35 -5.41 -19.16
C GLY A 178 -12.62 -4.37 -18.30
N THR A 179 -12.77 -4.41 -16.98
CA THR A 179 -11.98 -3.60 -16.05
C THR A 179 -10.48 -3.91 -16.18
N PHE A 180 -10.09 -5.18 -16.30
CA PHE A 180 -8.67 -5.53 -16.52
C PHE A 180 -8.15 -5.01 -17.85
N ASN A 181 -8.95 -5.09 -18.93
CA ASN A 181 -8.60 -4.51 -20.22
C ASN A 181 -8.33 -3.01 -20.10
N PHE A 182 -9.27 -2.27 -19.49
CA PHE A 182 -9.12 -0.83 -19.22
C PHE A 182 -7.84 -0.54 -18.44
N MET A 183 -7.56 -1.26 -17.35
CA MET A 183 -6.37 -1.05 -16.54
C MET A 183 -5.06 -1.28 -17.30
N ILE A 184 -5.01 -2.29 -18.18
CA ILE A 184 -3.81 -2.63 -18.95
C ILE A 184 -3.56 -1.59 -20.05
N VAL A 185 -4.60 -1.22 -20.80
CA VAL A 185 -4.53 -0.19 -21.85
C VAL A 185 -4.14 1.16 -21.24
N PHE A 186 -4.79 1.55 -20.14
CA PHE A 186 -4.46 2.77 -19.41
C PHE A 186 -3.01 2.79 -18.91
N GLN A 187 -2.45 1.64 -18.50
CA GLN A 187 -1.03 1.53 -18.17
C GLN A 187 -0.12 1.73 -19.39
N ALA A 188 -0.50 1.21 -20.56
CA ALA A 188 0.25 1.39 -21.79
C ALA A 188 0.32 2.88 -22.19
N GLU A 189 -0.83 3.55 -22.23
CA GLU A 189 -0.95 4.94 -22.70
C GLU A 189 -0.43 5.97 -21.68
N HIS A 190 -0.67 5.74 -20.39
CA HIS A 190 -0.42 6.75 -19.36
C HIS A 190 0.70 6.42 -18.37
N ASN A 191 1.22 5.19 -18.38
CA ASN A 191 2.18 4.71 -17.40
C ASN A 191 1.75 5.00 -15.95
N ILE A 192 0.49 4.70 -15.63
CA ILE A 192 -0.18 5.05 -14.36
C ILE A 192 0.60 4.60 -13.12
N LEU A 193 1.30 3.47 -13.18
CA LEU A 193 2.12 3.00 -12.06
C LEU A 193 3.22 4.00 -11.65
N MET A 194 3.68 4.85 -12.58
CA MET A 194 4.66 5.90 -12.35
C MET A 194 4.03 7.25 -12.00
N HIS A 195 2.71 7.31 -11.83
CA HIS A 195 2.00 8.54 -11.47
C HIS A 195 1.83 8.67 -9.93
N PRO A 196 2.26 9.78 -9.31
CA PRO A 196 2.28 9.91 -7.85
C PRO A 196 0.88 9.88 -7.23
N PHE A 197 -0.15 10.37 -7.93
CA PHE A 197 -1.51 10.30 -7.41
C PHE A 197 -2.06 8.87 -7.35
N HIS A 198 -1.63 7.99 -8.26
CA HIS A 198 -1.97 6.58 -8.18
C HIS A 198 -1.30 5.93 -6.98
N MET A 199 -0.01 6.20 -6.75
CA MET A 199 0.73 5.71 -5.56
C MET A 199 0.09 6.18 -4.24
N LEU A 200 -0.39 7.42 -4.17
CA LEU A 200 -1.14 7.93 -3.01
C LEU A 200 -2.45 7.19 -2.78
N GLY A 201 -3.17 6.82 -3.84
CA GLY A 201 -4.36 5.97 -3.70
C GLY A 201 -4.05 4.56 -3.25
N VAL A 202 -2.95 3.95 -3.73
CA VAL A 202 -2.46 2.65 -3.23
C VAL A 202 -2.18 2.73 -1.72
N ALA A 203 -1.49 3.78 -1.27
CA ALA A 203 -1.27 4.03 0.16
C ALA A 203 -2.60 4.23 0.93
N GLY A 204 -3.57 4.91 0.31
CA GLY A 204 -4.92 5.09 0.84
C GLY A 204 -5.65 3.77 1.10
N VAL A 205 -5.70 2.86 0.12
CA VAL A 205 -6.42 1.59 0.23
C VAL A 205 -5.70 0.55 1.10
N PHE A 206 -4.37 0.46 1.01
CA PHE A 206 -3.58 -0.42 1.88
C PHE A 206 -3.62 0.07 3.33
N GLY A 207 -3.43 1.37 3.56
CA GLY A 207 -3.57 1.93 4.90
C GLY A 207 -5.01 1.81 5.43
N GLY A 208 -6.03 2.04 4.60
CA GLY A 208 -7.43 1.85 4.99
C GLY A 208 -7.72 0.42 5.46
N SER A 209 -7.25 -0.59 4.72
CA SER A 209 -7.37 -2.00 5.10
C SER A 209 -6.62 -2.31 6.40
N LEU A 210 -5.37 -1.82 6.52
CA LEU A 210 -4.56 -1.98 7.72
C LEU A 210 -5.25 -1.38 8.95
N PHE A 211 -5.74 -0.15 8.85
CA PHE A 211 -6.37 0.54 9.97
C PHE A 211 -7.75 -0.02 10.31
N SER A 212 -8.48 -0.56 9.32
CA SER A 212 -9.71 -1.32 9.57
C SER A 212 -9.43 -2.55 10.43
N ALA A 213 -8.44 -3.37 10.04
CA ALA A 213 -8.04 -4.56 10.79
C ALA A 213 -7.48 -4.21 12.18
N MET A 214 -6.66 -3.17 12.27
CA MET A 214 -6.09 -2.68 13.53
C MET A 214 -7.18 -2.18 14.48
N HIS A 215 -8.12 -1.36 13.99
CA HIS A 215 -9.20 -0.84 14.83
C HIS A 215 -10.11 -1.97 15.32
N GLY A 216 -10.53 -2.87 14.42
CA GLY A 216 -11.35 -4.03 14.77
C GLY A 216 -10.68 -4.90 15.84
N SER A 217 -9.40 -5.25 15.66
CA SER A 217 -8.67 -6.07 16.63
C SER A 217 -8.49 -5.38 17.99
N LEU A 218 -8.16 -4.08 18.04
CA LEU A 218 -8.01 -3.34 19.30
C LEU A 218 -9.32 -3.23 20.07
N VAL A 219 -10.45 -2.96 19.40
CA VAL A 219 -11.77 -2.92 20.04
C VAL A 219 -12.16 -4.30 20.55
N THR A 220 -12.06 -5.35 19.71
CA THR A 220 -12.41 -6.72 20.10
C THR A 220 -11.55 -7.23 21.25
N SER A 221 -10.26 -6.90 21.29
CA SER A 221 -9.34 -7.32 22.37
C SER A 221 -9.63 -6.68 23.74
N SER A 222 -10.43 -5.62 23.77
CA SER A 222 -10.68 -4.81 24.97
C SER A 222 -12.17 -4.76 25.37
N LEU A 223 -12.98 -5.69 24.86
CA LEU A 223 -14.37 -5.84 25.25
C LEU A 223 -14.50 -6.10 26.75
N ILE A 224 -15.49 -5.46 27.39
CA ILE A 224 -15.84 -5.71 28.78
C ILE A 224 -16.56 -7.06 28.84
N ARG A 225 -16.22 -7.91 29.82
CA ARG A 225 -16.83 -9.23 29.97
C ARG A 225 -18.25 -9.10 30.52
N GLU A 226 -19.23 -9.25 29.62
CA GLU A 226 -20.67 -9.21 29.93
C GLU A 226 -21.38 -10.54 29.68
N THR A 227 -20.65 -11.56 29.19
CA THR A 227 -21.20 -12.87 28.84
C THR A 227 -20.40 -14.01 29.46
N THR A 228 -21.00 -15.20 29.46
CA THR A 228 -20.34 -16.47 29.79
C THR A 228 -19.56 -17.02 28.59
N GLU A 229 -18.76 -18.06 28.80
CA GLU A 229 -17.97 -18.72 27.76
C GLU A 229 -18.83 -19.53 26.77
N ASN A 230 -20.07 -19.84 27.13
CA ASN A 230 -20.98 -20.69 26.34
C ASN A 230 -21.89 -19.89 25.40
N GLU A 231 -21.71 -18.57 25.32
CA GLU A 231 -22.48 -17.70 24.46
C GLU A 231 -21.55 -16.72 23.73
N SER A 232 -22.03 -16.15 22.62
CA SER A 232 -21.23 -15.18 21.86
C SER A 232 -21.04 -13.89 22.66
N ALA A 233 -19.81 -13.38 22.70
CA ALA A 233 -19.49 -12.08 23.31
C ALA A 233 -20.33 -10.92 22.73
N ASN A 234 -20.84 -11.05 21.50
CA ASN A 234 -21.73 -10.07 20.89
C ASN A 234 -23.02 -9.86 21.68
N ALA A 235 -23.51 -10.89 22.40
CA ALA A 235 -24.71 -10.79 23.23
C ALA A 235 -24.53 -9.88 24.45
N GLY A 236 -23.28 -9.56 24.80
CA GLY A 236 -22.92 -8.60 25.84
C GLY A 236 -23.24 -7.15 25.47
N TYR A 237 -23.25 -6.81 24.19
CA TYR A 237 -23.68 -5.51 23.72
C TYR A 237 -25.20 -5.45 23.55
N ARG A 238 -25.83 -4.40 24.10
CA ARG A 238 -27.26 -4.10 23.92
C ARG A 238 -27.43 -2.85 23.06
N PHE A 239 -28.24 -2.97 22.01
CA PHE A 239 -28.49 -1.86 21.09
C PHE A 239 -29.10 -0.66 21.83
N GLY A 240 -28.43 0.49 21.73
CA GLY A 240 -28.85 1.74 22.40
C GLY A 240 -28.37 1.89 23.84
N GLN A 241 -27.48 1.03 24.34
CA GLN A 241 -26.85 1.23 25.65
C GLN A 241 -26.02 2.52 25.70
N GLU A 242 -25.96 3.16 26.86
CA GLU A 242 -25.23 4.42 27.06
C GLU A 242 -23.74 4.19 27.34
N GLU A 243 -23.38 3.06 27.95
CA GLU A 243 -22.01 2.74 28.31
C GLU A 243 -21.22 2.17 27.12
N GLU A 244 -19.95 2.58 26.99
CA GLU A 244 -19.04 2.05 25.98
C GLU A 244 -18.78 0.55 26.22
N THR A 245 -18.86 -0.26 25.17
CA THR A 245 -18.77 -1.73 25.28
C THR A 245 -17.34 -2.27 25.45
N TYR A 246 -16.33 -1.41 25.39
CA TYR A 246 -14.91 -1.75 25.43
C TYR A 246 -14.12 -0.71 26.22
N ASN A 247 -12.95 -1.10 26.72
CA ASN A 247 -12.08 -0.22 27.48
C ASN A 247 -11.01 0.44 26.59
N ILE A 248 -11.28 1.67 26.15
CA ILE A 248 -10.34 2.45 25.31
C ILE A 248 -8.99 2.73 26.01
N VAL A 249 -8.96 2.83 27.34
CA VAL A 249 -7.71 3.06 28.09
C VAL A 249 -6.84 1.81 28.03
N ALA A 250 -7.44 0.62 28.10
CA ALA A 250 -6.75 -0.65 27.91
C ALA A 250 -6.21 -0.78 26.48
N ALA A 251 -7.02 -0.47 25.47
CA ALA A 251 -6.62 -0.50 24.06
C ALA A 251 -5.49 0.50 23.76
N HIS A 252 -5.63 1.75 24.22
CA HIS A 252 -4.60 2.79 24.10
C HIS A 252 -3.31 2.38 24.83
N GLY A 253 -3.44 1.82 26.03
CA GLY A 253 -2.33 1.33 26.81
C GLY A 253 -1.60 0.15 26.17
N TYR A 254 -2.32 -0.75 25.50
CA TYR A 254 -1.71 -1.84 24.73
C TYR A 254 -0.95 -1.28 23.52
N PHE A 255 -1.64 -0.53 22.65
CA PHE A 255 -1.06 -0.03 21.41
C PHE A 255 0.06 1.00 21.65
N GLY A 256 -0.09 1.84 22.67
CA GLY A 256 0.94 2.81 23.08
C GLY A 256 2.21 2.16 23.65
N ARG A 257 2.10 0.94 24.19
CA ARG A 257 3.26 0.12 24.57
C ARG A 257 3.83 -0.68 23.41
N LEU A 258 2.98 -1.08 22.44
CA LEU A 258 3.38 -1.82 21.25
C LEU A 258 4.32 -1.01 20.35
N ILE A 259 4.04 0.29 20.17
CA ILE A 259 4.83 1.19 19.30
C ILE A 259 5.56 2.23 20.16
N PHE A 260 4.86 3.31 20.53
CA PHE A 260 5.26 4.28 21.55
C PHE A 260 4.04 5.14 21.89
N GLN A 261 3.99 5.68 23.11
CA GLN A 261 2.76 6.25 23.67
C GLN A 261 2.14 7.37 22.82
N TYR A 262 2.96 8.18 22.15
CA TYR A 262 2.51 9.28 21.29
C TYR A 262 1.94 8.84 19.93
N ALA A 263 2.23 7.60 19.48
CA ALA A 263 1.65 7.06 18.24
C ALA A 263 0.24 6.49 18.44
N SER A 264 -0.22 6.36 19.68
CA SER A 264 -1.52 5.78 20.02
C SER A 264 -2.57 6.87 20.23
N PHE A 265 -3.76 6.69 19.67
CA PHE A 265 -4.88 7.59 19.90
C PHE A 265 -5.49 7.34 21.28
N ASN A 266 -5.47 8.34 22.15
CA ASN A 266 -6.21 8.34 23.42
C ASN A 266 -7.59 9.01 23.28
N ASN A 267 -7.87 9.64 22.14
CA ASN A 267 -9.14 10.28 21.82
C ASN A 267 -9.85 9.53 20.70
N SER A 268 -10.99 8.92 21.04
CA SER A 268 -11.82 8.17 20.09
C SER A 268 -12.25 9.02 18.88
N ARG A 269 -12.56 10.32 19.07
CA ARG A 269 -12.98 11.18 17.96
C ARG A 269 -11.85 11.41 16.95
N SER A 270 -10.63 11.61 17.42
CA SER A 270 -9.47 11.78 16.55
C SER A 270 -9.14 10.50 15.80
N LEU A 271 -9.24 9.35 16.47
CA LEU A 271 -9.07 8.03 15.84
C LEU A 271 -10.08 7.84 14.70
N HIS A 272 -11.37 8.02 14.96
CA HIS A 272 -12.41 7.81 13.94
C HIS A 272 -12.35 8.84 12.81
N PHE A 273 -11.93 10.08 13.10
CA PHE A 273 -11.65 11.06 12.05
C PHE A 273 -10.50 10.59 11.15
N PHE A 274 -9.42 10.07 11.73
CA PHE A 274 -8.29 9.51 10.96
C PHE A 274 -8.71 8.30 10.11
N LEU A 275 -9.49 7.37 10.69
CA LEU A 275 -10.04 6.21 9.97
C LEU A 275 -10.89 6.61 8.76
N ALA A 276 -11.64 7.71 8.87
CA ALA A 276 -12.39 8.26 7.74
C ALA A 276 -11.49 8.98 6.73
N ALA A 277 -10.59 9.84 7.21
CA ALA A 277 -9.80 10.74 6.36
C ALA A 277 -8.78 9.99 5.48
N TRP A 278 -8.09 8.98 6.03
CA TRP A 278 -7.01 8.30 5.32
C TRP A 278 -7.44 7.66 3.99
N PRO A 279 -8.43 6.74 3.96
CA PRO A 279 -8.86 6.14 2.70
C PRO A 279 -9.54 7.17 1.77
N VAL A 280 -10.32 8.11 2.31
CA VAL A 280 -11.03 9.13 1.52
C VAL A 280 -10.05 10.01 0.74
N VAL A 281 -9.01 10.53 1.40
CA VAL A 281 -8.01 11.39 0.76
C VAL A 281 -7.20 10.60 -0.29
N GLY A 282 -6.82 9.35 -0.01
CA GLY A 282 -6.13 8.51 -0.98
C GLY A 282 -6.97 8.25 -2.24
N ILE A 283 -8.26 7.97 -2.08
CA ILE A 283 -9.18 7.77 -3.20
C ILE A 283 -9.42 9.08 -4.00
N TRP A 284 -9.48 10.24 -3.32
CA TRP A 284 -9.53 11.52 -4.03
C TRP A 284 -8.31 11.74 -4.93
N PHE A 285 -7.10 11.44 -4.45
CA PHE A 285 -5.91 11.56 -5.29
C PHE A 285 -5.97 10.61 -6.48
N THR A 286 -6.38 9.35 -6.32
CA THR A 286 -6.52 8.43 -7.46
C THR A 286 -7.55 8.90 -8.47
N ALA A 287 -8.70 9.39 -8.02
CA ALA A 287 -9.71 9.99 -8.90
C ALA A 287 -9.16 11.20 -9.67
N LEU A 288 -8.40 12.07 -9.01
CA LEU A 288 -7.70 13.19 -9.64
C LEU A 288 -6.66 12.70 -10.66
N GLY A 289 -5.91 11.64 -10.34
CA GLY A 289 -4.92 11.05 -11.23
C GLY A 289 -5.52 10.59 -12.56
N ILE A 290 -6.60 9.82 -12.51
CA ILE A 290 -7.34 9.42 -13.73
C ILE A 290 -7.85 10.66 -14.47
N SER A 291 -8.44 11.62 -13.74
CA SER A 291 -8.99 12.84 -14.34
C SER A 291 -7.93 13.74 -15.00
N THR A 292 -6.68 13.74 -14.53
CA THR A 292 -5.59 14.50 -15.16
C THR A 292 -4.96 13.75 -16.31
N MET A 293 -4.81 12.42 -16.20
CA MET A 293 -4.31 11.57 -17.28
C MET A 293 -5.28 11.50 -18.47
N ALA A 294 -6.58 11.73 -18.24
CA ALA A 294 -7.56 11.97 -19.32
C ALA A 294 -7.13 13.07 -20.30
N PHE A 295 -6.33 14.04 -19.84
CA PHE A 295 -5.77 15.10 -20.68
C PHE A 295 -4.28 14.88 -20.96
N ASN A 296 -3.85 13.61 -20.97
CA ASN A 296 -2.51 13.14 -21.32
C ASN A 296 -1.38 13.71 -20.45
N LEU A 297 -1.70 14.14 -19.21
CA LEU A 297 -0.69 14.44 -18.19
C LEU A 297 -0.31 13.15 -17.47
N ASN A 298 0.64 12.43 -18.06
CA ASN A 298 0.97 11.05 -17.74
C ASN A 298 1.89 10.89 -16.51
N GLY A 299 2.11 9.64 -16.10
CA GLY A 299 3.11 9.29 -15.09
C GLY A 299 4.53 9.70 -15.50
N PHE A 300 5.46 9.70 -14.53
CA PHE A 300 6.85 10.06 -14.83
C PHE A 300 7.44 9.18 -15.93
N ASN A 301 8.10 9.82 -16.90
CA ASN A 301 8.84 9.16 -17.96
C ASN A 301 10.33 9.31 -17.70
N PHE A 302 10.98 8.20 -17.33
CA PHE A 302 12.43 8.13 -17.13
C PHE A 302 13.13 7.26 -18.17
N ASN A 303 12.53 7.12 -19.36
CA ASN A 303 13.10 6.34 -20.46
C ASN A 303 14.45 6.94 -20.86
N GLN A 304 15.47 6.08 -20.93
CA GLN A 304 16.84 6.44 -21.32
C GLN A 304 17.44 7.59 -20.50
N SER A 305 16.96 7.80 -19.27
CA SER A 305 17.40 8.93 -18.43
C SER A 305 18.83 8.81 -17.93
N VAL A 306 19.41 7.61 -17.99
CA VAL A 306 20.80 7.35 -17.60
C VAL A 306 21.64 7.07 -18.85
N VAL A 307 22.66 7.88 -19.05
CA VAL A 307 23.57 7.82 -20.21
C VAL A 307 25.01 7.78 -19.72
N ASP A 308 25.86 6.95 -20.34
CA ASP A 308 27.28 6.88 -20.05
C ASP A 308 28.07 8.08 -20.63
N SER A 309 29.36 8.18 -20.32
CA SER A 309 30.23 9.27 -20.80
C SER A 309 30.44 9.27 -22.32
N GLN A 310 30.01 8.22 -23.02
CA GLN A 310 30.10 8.08 -24.47
C GLN A 310 28.74 8.28 -25.16
N GLY A 311 27.70 8.67 -24.41
CA GLY A 311 26.36 8.88 -24.95
C GLY A 311 25.53 7.62 -25.11
N ARG A 312 25.92 6.48 -24.51
CA ARG A 312 25.18 5.22 -24.59
C ARG A 312 24.18 5.11 -23.45
N VAL A 313 22.98 4.65 -23.77
CA VAL A 313 21.90 4.45 -22.79
C VAL A 313 22.23 3.29 -21.84
N ILE A 314 22.01 3.51 -20.54
CA ILE A 314 22.04 2.47 -19.51
C ILE A 314 20.61 2.27 -19.00
N ASN A 315 20.03 1.12 -19.34
CA ASN A 315 18.64 0.81 -18.94
C ASN A 315 18.49 0.72 -17.41
N THR A 316 17.35 1.19 -16.93
CA THR A 316 16.86 1.13 -15.55
C THR A 316 15.58 0.28 -15.48
N TRP A 317 15.00 0.11 -14.28
CA TRP A 317 13.67 -0.49 -14.15
C TRP A 317 12.58 0.28 -14.91
N ALA A 318 12.73 1.60 -15.06
CA ALA A 318 11.80 2.40 -15.85
C ALA A 318 11.83 1.98 -17.33
N ASP A 319 13.01 1.67 -17.87
CA ASP A 319 13.15 1.18 -19.25
C ASP A 319 12.56 -0.24 -19.40
N ILE A 320 12.63 -1.08 -18.36
CA ILE A 320 11.97 -2.40 -18.38
C ILE A 320 10.43 -2.25 -18.34
N ILE A 321 9.91 -1.34 -17.52
CA ILE A 321 8.47 -0.99 -17.52
C ILE A 321 8.07 -0.48 -18.90
N ASN A 322 8.89 0.38 -19.51
CA ASN A 322 8.65 0.86 -20.86
C ASN A 322 8.60 -0.28 -21.90
N ARG A 323 9.43 -1.32 -21.77
CA ARG A 323 9.34 -2.51 -22.63
C ARG A 323 8.03 -3.29 -22.44
N ALA A 324 7.51 -3.35 -21.21
CA ALA A 324 6.21 -3.96 -20.95
C ALA A 324 5.06 -3.12 -21.53
N ASN A 325 5.11 -1.79 -21.35
CA ASN A 325 4.15 -0.85 -21.92
C ASN A 325 4.13 -0.95 -23.45
N LEU A 326 5.31 -0.97 -24.10
CA LEU A 326 5.41 -1.19 -25.55
C LEU A 326 4.77 -2.51 -26.00
N GLY A 327 4.88 -3.57 -25.20
CA GLY A 327 4.23 -4.85 -25.50
C GLY A 327 2.70 -4.78 -25.45
N MET A 328 2.15 -3.95 -24.56
CA MET A 328 0.72 -3.68 -24.49
C MET A 328 0.27 -2.77 -25.64
N GLU A 329 1.00 -1.66 -25.86
CA GLU A 329 0.76 -0.67 -26.90
C GLU A 329 0.69 -1.30 -28.30
N VAL A 330 1.63 -2.16 -28.67
CA VAL A 330 1.62 -2.76 -30.02
C VAL A 330 0.59 -3.87 -30.22
N MET A 331 -0.06 -4.34 -29.14
CA MET A 331 -1.01 -5.45 -29.18
C MET A 331 -2.46 -5.03 -28.95
N HIS A 332 -2.69 -3.93 -28.23
CA HIS A 332 -4.04 -3.41 -28.02
C HIS A 332 -4.65 -2.95 -29.35
N GLU A 333 -5.96 -3.17 -29.51
CA GLU A 333 -6.73 -2.74 -30.69
C GLU A 333 -6.02 -2.99 -32.03
N ARG A 334 -5.50 -4.21 -32.18
CA ARG A 334 -4.61 -4.65 -33.28
C ARG A 334 -5.10 -4.35 -34.71
N ASN A 335 -6.38 -4.05 -34.89
CA ASN A 335 -7.03 -3.79 -36.17
C ASN A 335 -7.54 -2.34 -36.31
N ALA A 336 -7.42 -1.49 -35.29
CA ALA A 336 -7.94 -0.11 -35.30
C ALA A 336 -6.95 0.91 -35.91
N HIS A 337 -5.65 0.68 -35.71
CA HIS A 337 -4.60 1.64 -36.02
C HIS A 337 -4.14 1.58 -37.49
N ASN A 338 -4.29 2.68 -38.22
CA ASN A 338 -3.81 2.83 -39.61
C ASN A 338 -2.55 3.73 -39.74
N PHE A 339 -2.19 4.43 -38.67
CA PHE A 339 -1.06 5.36 -38.60
C PHE A 339 -0.11 4.94 -37.48
N PRO A 340 1.18 5.33 -37.55
CA PRO A 340 2.20 4.85 -36.61
C PRO A 340 2.17 5.50 -35.22
N LEU A 341 1.36 6.55 -35.04
CA LEU A 341 1.18 7.23 -33.76
C LEU A 341 -0.29 7.10 -33.36
N ASP A 342 -0.51 6.60 -32.16
CA ASP A 342 -1.82 6.60 -31.52
C ASP A 342 -2.01 7.92 -30.78
N LEU A 343 -2.84 8.80 -31.35
CA LEU A 343 -3.11 10.14 -30.84
C LEU A 343 -4.63 10.36 -30.83
N ALA A 344 -5.23 10.36 -29.65
CA ALA A 344 -6.65 10.63 -29.47
C ALA A 344 -6.99 12.13 -29.28
N ALA A 345 -5.99 12.99 -29.01
CA ALA A 345 -6.17 14.43 -28.82
C ALA A 345 -5.16 15.29 -29.60
N VAL A 346 -5.61 16.47 -30.06
CA VAL A 346 -4.84 17.46 -30.82
C VAL A 346 -3.59 17.90 -30.04
N GLU A 347 -2.39 17.55 -30.50
CA GLU A 347 -1.16 18.17 -30.01
C GLU A 347 -1.08 19.64 -30.45
N VAL A 348 -0.86 20.53 -29.47
CA VAL A 348 -0.32 21.88 -29.72
C VAL A 348 1.18 21.73 -29.94
N PRO A 349 1.75 22.19 -31.07
CA PRO A 349 3.15 21.95 -31.38
C PRO A 349 4.07 22.66 -30.37
N SER A 350 4.93 21.88 -29.72
CA SER A 350 5.98 22.42 -28.86
C SER A 350 7.07 23.08 -29.71
N THR A 351 7.19 24.40 -29.62
CA THR A 351 8.28 25.14 -30.25
C THR A 351 9.57 24.92 -29.46
N ASN A 352 10.50 24.16 -30.03
CA ASN A 352 11.89 24.12 -29.60
C ASN A 352 12.56 25.49 -29.83
N THR A 353 12.75 26.27 -28.76
CA THR A 353 13.73 27.36 -28.76
C THR A 353 14.88 26.99 -27.84
N GLY A 354 16.01 26.64 -28.44
CA GLY A 354 17.28 26.52 -27.74
C GLY A 354 17.73 27.87 -27.18
N ALA A 355 18.06 27.90 -25.89
CA ALA A 355 18.83 28.97 -25.29
C ALA A 355 19.91 28.35 -24.40
N LYS A 356 21.16 28.44 -24.87
CA LYS A 356 22.35 28.24 -24.04
C LYS A 356 22.42 29.38 -23.03
N TRP A 357 22.42 29.06 -21.74
CA TRP A 357 22.85 29.96 -20.70
C TRP A 357 24.07 29.38 -19.99
N PHE A 358 25.19 30.10 -20.09
CA PHE A 358 26.29 29.99 -19.14
C PHE A 358 25.78 30.48 -17.78
N MET A 359 25.91 29.67 -16.74
CA MET A 359 25.76 30.11 -15.36
C MET A 359 26.95 29.64 -14.54
N ILE A 360 27.61 30.61 -13.93
CA ILE A 360 28.55 30.42 -12.83
C ILE A 360 27.72 29.87 -11.66
N GLU A 361 28.03 28.65 -11.20
CA GLU A 361 27.34 28.02 -10.08
C GLU A 361 27.78 28.62 -8.75
N SER A 362 26.91 29.41 -8.14
CA SER A 362 26.80 29.44 -6.67
C SER A 362 25.62 28.55 -6.31
N GLN A 363 25.82 27.53 -5.46
CA GLN A 363 24.71 26.71 -4.96
C GLN A 363 23.65 27.61 -4.30
N ARG A 364 22.45 27.64 -4.89
CA ARG A 364 21.30 28.42 -4.40
C ARG A 364 20.44 27.67 -3.39
N HIS A 365 20.79 26.43 -3.05
CA HIS A 365 20.03 25.55 -2.16
C HIS A 365 20.92 24.84 -1.13
N SER A 366 20.35 24.53 0.04
CA SER A 366 21.06 23.88 1.15
C SER A 366 21.32 22.38 0.98
N TYR A 367 20.87 21.79 -0.13
CA TYR A 367 21.03 20.37 -0.46
C TYR A 367 22.33 20.11 -1.23
N HIS A 368 23.02 19.02 -0.91
CA HIS A 368 24.16 18.55 -1.67
C HIS A 368 23.68 17.75 -2.88
N LEU A 369 24.16 18.10 -4.07
CA LEU A 369 23.95 17.30 -5.28
C LEU A 369 25.10 16.30 -5.33
N VAL A 370 24.78 15.01 -5.15
CA VAL A 370 25.78 13.93 -5.10
C VAL A 370 26.46 13.79 -6.46
N ASP A 371 27.77 13.65 -6.47
CA ASP A 371 28.54 13.38 -7.69
C ASP A 371 28.10 12.06 -8.35
N PRO A 372 28.23 11.93 -9.69
CA PRO A 372 27.90 10.70 -10.40
C PRO A 372 28.61 9.48 -9.78
N SER A 373 27.83 8.54 -9.25
CA SER A 373 28.33 7.34 -8.61
C SER A 373 28.12 6.11 -9.50
N PRO A 374 29.14 5.25 -9.70
CA PRO A 374 28.98 3.99 -10.44
C PRO A 374 28.32 2.89 -9.60
N TRP A 375 28.16 3.10 -8.29
CA TRP A 375 27.69 2.08 -7.35
C TRP A 375 26.24 1.63 -7.56
N PRO A 376 25.26 2.49 -7.93
CA PRO A 376 23.91 2.04 -8.26
C PRO A 376 23.89 0.96 -9.35
N ILE A 377 24.72 1.12 -10.39
CA ILE A 377 24.82 0.15 -11.49
C ILE A 377 25.45 -1.15 -10.99
N SER A 378 26.59 -1.06 -10.29
CA SER A 378 27.26 -2.23 -9.69
C SER A 378 26.32 -3.01 -8.75
N GLY A 379 25.55 -2.30 -7.93
CA GLY A 379 24.56 -2.87 -7.02
C GLY A 379 23.41 -3.55 -7.75
N SER A 380 22.89 -2.93 -8.82
CA SER A 380 21.82 -3.51 -9.63
C SER A 380 22.25 -4.79 -10.36
N LEU A 381 23.48 -4.82 -10.89
CA LEU A 381 24.06 -6.01 -11.52
C LEU A 381 24.33 -7.12 -10.50
N GLY A 382 24.81 -6.75 -9.30
CA GLY A 382 24.96 -7.67 -8.18
C GLY A 382 23.63 -8.27 -7.73
N ALA A 383 22.57 -7.44 -7.63
CA ALA A 383 21.22 -7.87 -7.31
C ALA A 383 20.66 -8.84 -8.35
N LEU A 384 20.76 -8.48 -9.64
CA LEU A 384 20.33 -9.35 -10.74
C LEU A 384 21.09 -10.68 -10.75
N ALA A 385 22.41 -10.65 -10.62
CA ALA A 385 23.23 -11.87 -10.57
C ALA A 385 22.89 -12.74 -9.35
N THR A 386 22.57 -12.13 -8.21
CA THR A 386 22.13 -12.85 -7.01
C THR A 386 20.77 -13.50 -7.22
N THR A 387 19.81 -12.79 -7.81
CA THR A 387 18.48 -13.35 -8.10
C THR A 387 18.56 -14.48 -9.13
N VAL A 388 19.21 -14.24 -10.26
CA VAL A 388 19.36 -15.25 -11.33
C VAL A 388 20.17 -16.44 -10.84
N GLY A 389 21.29 -16.20 -10.15
CA GLY A 389 22.11 -17.24 -9.54
C GLY A 389 21.35 -18.03 -8.49
N GLY A 390 20.53 -17.38 -7.68
CA GLY A 390 19.69 -18.01 -6.66
C GLY A 390 18.66 -18.96 -7.26
N VAL A 391 17.92 -18.51 -8.28
CA VAL A 391 16.99 -19.36 -9.02
C VAL A 391 17.73 -20.51 -9.69
N MET A 392 18.87 -20.25 -10.34
CA MET A 392 19.69 -21.29 -10.98
C MET A 392 20.19 -22.33 -9.97
N TYR A 393 20.59 -21.89 -8.78
CA TYR A 393 21.05 -22.74 -7.68
C TYR A 393 19.92 -23.65 -7.14
N MET A 394 18.70 -23.12 -7.00
CA MET A 394 17.53 -23.89 -6.53
C MET A 394 17.00 -24.89 -7.56
N HIS A 395 17.23 -24.66 -8.86
CA HIS A 395 16.77 -25.50 -9.97
C HIS A 395 17.90 -26.35 -10.63
N PRO A 396 18.82 -26.90 -9.81
CA PRO A 396 20.13 -27.49 -10.18
C PRO A 396 20.78 -27.12 -11.53
N PHE A 397 20.73 -25.87 -11.98
CA PHE A 397 21.37 -25.47 -13.23
C PHE A 397 22.91 -25.34 -13.07
N GLN A 398 23.66 -25.79 -14.08
CA GLN A 398 25.13 -25.65 -14.06
C GLN A 398 25.54 -24.18 -13.99
N GLY A 399 26.48 -23.86 -13.11
CA GLY A 399 26.98 -22.49 -12.88
C GLY A 399 26.13 -21.63 -11.93
N GLY A 400 24.98 -22.12 -11.44
CA GLY A 400 24.10 -21.35 -10.54
C GLY A 400 24.77 -20.92 -9.24
N ALA A 401 25.48 -21.83 -8.57
CA ALA A 401 26.22 -21.52 -7.34
C ALA A 401 27.30 -20.45 -7.56
N THR A 402 28.00 -20.49 -8.70
CA THR A 402 29.05 -19.53 -9.05
C THR A 402 28.46 -18.15 -9.31
N LEU A 403 27.36 -18.08 -10.07
CA LEU A 403 26.68 -16.82 -10.35
C LEU A 403 26.06 -16.20 -9.10
N LEU A 404 25.45 -17.00 -8.22
CA LEU A 404 24.94 -16.57 -6.93
C LEU A 404 26.06 -15.98 -6.06
N SER A 405 27.18 -16.69 -5.94
CA SER A 405 28.33 -16.24 -5.16
C SER A 405 28.93 -14.94 -5.72
N LEU A 406 29.02 -14.83 -7.05
CA LEU A 406 29.49 -13.62 -7.72
C LEU A 406 28.55 -12.44 -7.44
N GLY A 407 27.24 -12.64 -7.56
CA GLY A 407 26.23 -11.62 -7.28
C GLY A 407 26.32 -11.10 -5.84
N LEU A 408 26.43 -12.01 -4.86
CA LEU A 408 26.58 -11.65 -3.45
C LEU A 408 27.87 -10.86 -3.19
N ILE A 409 29.00 -11.25 -3.80
CA ILE A 409 30.26 -10.51 -3.70
C ILE A 409 30.11 -9.10 -4.28
N PHE A 410 29.43 -8.95 -5.43
CA PHE A 410 29.18 -7.64 -6.04
C PHE A 410 28.30 -6.73 -5.17
N ILE A 411 27.25 -7.28 -4.56
CA ILE A 411 26.41 -6.53 -3.61
C ILE A 411 27.24 -6.07 -2.42
N LEU A 412 27.96 -6.98 -1.77
CA LEU A 412 28.79 -6.66 -0.60
C LEU A 412 29.88 -5.63 -0.92
N TYR A 413 30.53 -5.77 -2.08
CA TYR A 413 31.50 -4.81 -2.57
C TYR A 413 30.86 -3.44 -2.78
N THR A 414 29.72 -3.39 -3.45
CA THR A 414 28.97 -2.15 -3.72
C THR A 414 28.57 -1.47 -2.42
N MET A 415 28.02 -2.20 -1.45
CA MET A 415 27.66 -1.67 -0.14
C MET A 415 28.88 -1.07 0.57
N PHE A 416 30.02 -1.76 0.54
CA PHE A 416 31.26 -1.28 1.15
C PHE A 416 31.76 0.03 0.54
N VAL A 417 31.88 0.10 -0.80
CA VAL A 417 32.39 1.31 -1.48
C VAL A 417 31.40 2.46 -1.42
N TRP A 418 30.09 2.18 -1.42
CA TRP A 418 29.06 3.20 -1.30
C TRP A 418 29.03 3.79 0.10
N TRP A 419 29.10 2.96 1.14
CA TRP A 419 29.24 3.48 2.51
C TRP A 419 30.54 4.25 2.70
N ARG A 420 31.66 3.81 2.11
CA ARG A 420 32.91 4.57 2.12
C ARG A 420 32.72 5.98 1.53
N ASP A 421 32.02 6.09 0.41
CA ASP A 421 31.83 7.37 -0.28
C ASP A 421 30.89 8.30 0.48
N VAL A 422 29.78 7.78 1.03
CA VAL A 422 28.90 8.56 1.94
C VAL A 422 29.66 9.01 3.20
N LEU A 423 30.54 8.16 3.73
CA LEU A 423 31.39 8.52 4.87
C LEU A 423 32.39 9.62 4.51
N ARG A 424 32.97 9.58 3.32
CA ARG A 424 33.89 10.61 2.80
C ARG A 424 33.16 11.94 2.56
N GLU A 425 32.02 11.90 1.89
CA GLU A 425 31.16 13.05 1.61
C GLU A 425 30.74 13.76 2.92
N SER A 426 30.32 12.97 3.92
CA SER A 426 29.90 13.50 5.22
C SER A 426 31.05 14.01 6.08
N THR A 427 32.11 13.22 6.23
CA THR A 427 33.14 13.44 7.27
C THR A 427 34.34 14.24 6.76
N LEU A 428 34.73 14.03 5.50
CA LEU A 428 35.96 14.64 4.93
C LEU A 428 35.65 15.85 4.05
N GLU A 429 34.55 15.80 3.29
CA GLU A 429 34.17 16.87 2.35
C GLU A 429 33.16 17.86 2.95
N GLY A 430 32.49 17.48 4.04
CA GLY A 430 31.63 18.35 4.83
C GLY A 430 30.30 18.73 4.15
N HIS A 431 29.88 17.95 3.16
CA HIS A 431 28.70 18.24 2.34
C HIS A 431 27.36 17.96 3.04
N HIS A 432 27.38 17.20 4.14
CA HIS A 432 26.18 16.89 4.94
C HIS A 432 25.79 18.06 5.86
N THR A 433 25.19 19.11 5.29
CA THR A 433 24.60 20.22 6.06
C THR A 433 23.48 19.74 6.98
N LYS A 434 23.06 20.55 7.98
CA LYS A 434 21.94 20.20 8.88
C LYS A 434 20.65 19.85 8.12
N ALA A 435 20.40 20.49 6.97
CA ALA A 435 19.25 20.18 6.12
C ALA A 435 19.39 18.81 5.44
N VAL A 436 20.58 18.46 4.94
CA VAL A 436 20.86 17.15 4.35
C VAL A 436 20.77 16.04 5.39
N GLN A 437 21.27 16.27 6.61
CA GLN A 437 21.23 15.28 7.71
C GLN A 437 19.82 14.84 8.14
N LEU A 438 18.78 15.66 7.88
CA LEU A 438 17.38 15.26 8.13
C LEU A 438 16.94 14.08 7.24
N GLY A 439 17.41 14.03 5.99
CA GLY A 439 17.07 12.97 5.04
C GLY A 439 17.45 11.57 5.54
N PRO A 440 18.73 11.29 5.83
CA PRO A 440 19.17 10.02 6.38
C PRO A 440 18.47 9.64 7.69
N ARG A 441 18.15 10.61 8.56
CA ARG A 441 17.38 10.34 9.79
C ARG A 441 15.97 9.84 9.49
N TYR A 442 15.24 10.50 8.58
CA TYR A 442 13.93 10.03 8.15
C TYR A 442 14.02 8.69 7.41
N GLY A 443 15.05 8.51 6.57
CA GLY A 443 15.31 7.25 5.88
C GLY A 443 15.53 6.08 6.85
N SER A 444 16.33 6.28 7.91
CA SER A 444 16.51 5.26 8.96
C SER A 444 15.22 4.95 9.71
N ILE A 445 14.39 5.94 10.00
CA ILE A 445 13.08 5.70 10.65
C ILE A 445 12.17 4.88 9.73
N LEU A 446 12.04 5.26 8.46
CA LEU A 446 11.22 4.56 7.48
C LEU A 446 11.70 3.11 7.27
N PHE A 447 13.02 2.91 7.23
CA PHE A 447 13.63 1.58 7.16
C PHE A 447 13.30 0.73 8.40
N ILE A 448 13.44 1.27 9.61
CA ILE A 448 13.06 0.52 10.83
C ILE A 448 11.57 0.16 10.80
N VAL A 449 10.70 1.08 10.36
CA VAL A 449 9.26 0.80 10.22
C VAL A 449 9.00 -0.33 9.22
N SER A 450 9.71 -0.37 8.08
CA SER A 450 9.57 -1.48 7.13
C SER A 450 10.03 -2.81 7.72
N GLU A 451 11.13 -2.83 8.47
CA GLU A 451 11.64 -4.05 9.11
C GLU A 451 10.71 -4.57 10.23
N VAL A 452 10.04 -3.67 10.96
CA VAL A 452 9.00 -4.07 11.93
C VAL A 452 7.86 -4.80 11.23
N MET A 453 7.39 -4.31 10.08
CA MET A 453 6.33 -4.97 9.31
C MET A 453 6.80 -6.30 8.72
N PHE A 454 8.04 -6.37 8.24
CA PHE A 454 8.63 -7.61 7.72
C PHE A 454 8.70 -8.70 8.81
N LEU A 455 9.22 -8.38 9.99
CA LEU A 455 9.33 -9.34 11.09
C LEU A 455 7.97 -9.72 11.67
N PHE A 456 7.00 -8.80 11.67
CA PHE A 456 5.63 -9.07 12.11
C PHE A 456 4.99 -10.25 11.37
N ALA A 457 5.28 -10.42 10.07
CA ALA A 457 4.75 -11.53 9.27
C ALA A 457 5.15 -12.90 9.83
N PHE A 458 6.37 -13.07 10.31
CA PHE A 458 6.84 -14.34 10.89
C PHE A 458 6.19 -14.63 12.25
N PHE A 459 6.01 -13.60 13.08
CA PHE A 459 5.29 -13.74 14.34
C PHE A 459 3.82 -14.10 14.12
N TRP A 460 3.17 -13.43 13.16
CA TRP A 460 1.80 -13.75 12.78
C TRP A 460 1.66 -15.20 12.28
N ALA A 461 2.59 -15.66 11.43
CA ALA A 461 2.58 -17.04 10.95
C ALA A 461 2.66 -18.07 12.09
N SER A 462 3.51 -17.82 13.10
CA SER A 462 3.61 -18.66 14.30
C SER A 462 2.36 -18.59 15.18
N SER A 463 1.83 -17.39 15.45
CA SER A 463 0.63 -17.20 16.28
C SER A 463 -0.62 -17.77 15.64
N HIS A 464 -0.82 -17.58 14.34
CA HIS A 464 -1.96 -18.14 13.61
C HIS A 464 -1.97 -19.67 13.71
N SER A 465 -0.81 -20.29 13.49
CA SER A 465 -0.67 -21.75 13.51
C SER A 465 -0.77 -22.36 14.90
N SER A 466 -0.39 -21.62 15.94
CA SER A 466 -0.47 -22.08 17.34
C SER A 466 -1.84 -21.88 17.99
N LEU A 467 -2.56 -20.79 17.66
CA LEU A 467 -3.85 -20.47 18.26
C LEU A 467 -5.01 -21.28 17.68
N ALA A 468 -4.92 -21.68 16.41
CA ALA A 468 -5.92 -22.52 15.75
C ALA A 468 -5.24 -23.64 14.94
N PRO A 469 -4.65 -24.65 15.61
CA PRO A 469 -3.94 -25.73 14.93
C PRO A 469 -4.88 -26.49 13.98
N THR A 470 -4.51 -26.58 12.72
CA THR A 470 -5.35 -27.24 11.72
C THR A 470 -5.31 -28.77 11.89
N VAL A 471 -6.30 -29.46 11.31
CA VAL A 471 -6.38 -30.94 11.40
C VAL A 471 -5.17 -31.59 10.74
N GLU A 472 -4.61 -30.98 9.70
CA GLU A 472 -3.44 -31.45 8.96
C GLU A 472 -2.18 -31.52 9.83
N ILE A 473 -2.05 -30.68 10.85
CA ILE A 473 -0.94 -30.73 11.83
C ILE A 473 -1.28 -31.51 13.11
N GLY A 474 -2.45 -32.17 13.13
CA GLY A 474 -2.90 -33.02 14.23
C GLY A 474 -3.71 -32.29 15.31
N GLY A 475 -4.16 -31.05 15.05
CA GLY A 475 -5.01 -30.29 15.98
C GLY A 475 -4.34 -29.90 17.31
N ILE A 476 -3.03 -30.04 17.41
CA ILE A 476 -2.22 -29.70 18.58
C ILE A 476 -1.03 -28.84 18.17
N TRP A 477 -0.58 -27.97 19.07
CA TRP A 477 0.62 -27.17 18.90
C TRP A 477 1.61 -27.47 20.04
N PRO A 478 2.91 -27.62 19.76
CA PRO A 478 3.51 -27.81 18.44
C PRO A 478 3.01 -29.11 17.75
N PRO A 479 3.20 -29.28 16.43
CA PRO A 479 2.80 -30.49 15.72
C PRO A 479 3.37 -31.77 16.35
N LYS A 480 2.60 -32.85 16.33
CA LYS A 480 2.97 -34.12 16.99
C LYS A 480 4.32 -34.64 16.48
N GLY A 481 5.25 -34.88 17.40
CA GLY A 481 6.58 -35.43 17.10
C GLY A 481 7.68 -34.39 16.94
N ILE A 482 7.35 -33.10 17.05
CA ILE A 482 8.33 -32.00 17.05
C ILE A 482 8.75 -31.68 18.48
N GLY A 483 10.04 -31.80 18.77
CA GLY A 483 10.63 -31.33 20.02
C GLY A 483 10.79 -29.81 20.02
N VAL A 484 10.62 -29.18 21.18
CA VAL A 484 10.84 -27.75 21.40
C VAL A 484 12.03 -27.56 22.35
N LEU A 485 12.81 -26.52 22.13
CA LEU A 485 13.91 -26.14 23.01
C LEU A 485 13.37 -25.64 24.35
N ASP A 486 13.98 -26.06 25.46
CA ASP A 486 13.58 -25.57 26.78
C ASP A 486 13.87 -24.05 26.87
N PRO A 487 12.85 -23.21 27.10
CA PRO A 487 13.03 -21.77 27.18
C PRO A 487 13.99 -21.35 28.30
N ARG A 488 14.20 -22.19 29.33
CA ARG A 488 15.00 -21.90 30.53
C ARG A 488 16.50 -22.11 30.34
N GLU A 489 16.92 -22.71 29.23
CA GLU A 489 18.33 -23.00 28.94
C GLU A 489 19.00 -21.84 28.19
N ILE A 490 19.61 -22.13 27.04
CA ILE A 490 20.30 -21.15 26.19
C ILE A 490 19.41 -19.95 25.82
N PRO A 491 18.11 -20.11 25.49
CA PRO A 491 17.25 -18.98 25.15
C PRO A 491 17.10 -17.97 26.31
N PHE A 492 16.91 -18.45 27.54
CA PHE A 492 16.84 -17.57 28.72
C PHE A 492 18.16 -16.86 28.99
N LEU A 493 19.29 -17.58 28.88
CA LEU A 493 20.62 -16.99 29.08
C LEU A 493 20.94 -15.92 28.03
N ASN A 494 20.53 -16.13 26.77
CA ASN A 494 20.80 -15.20 25.69
C ASN A 494 19.94 -13.92 25.77
N THR A 495 18.74 -14.03 26.36
CA THR A 495 17.77 -12.93 26.45
C THR A 495 18.27 -11.67 27.18
N PRO A 496 18.95 -11.72 28.34
CA PRO A 496 19.48 -10.51 29.01
C PRO A 496 20.78 -9.97 28.40
N ILE A 497 21.53 -10.77 27.64
CA ILE A 497 22.83 -10.36 27.06
C ILE A 497 22.62 -9.24 26.03
N LEU A 498 21.62 -9.38 25.18
CA LEU A 498 21.36 -8.44 24.09
C LEU A 498 20.87 -7.07 24.60
N PRO A 499 19.85 -6.94 25.48
CA PRO A 499 19.49 -5.67 26.13
C PRO A 499 20.63 -5.04 26.94
N SER A 500 21.51 -5.86 27.54
CA SER A 500 22.71 -5.36 28.24
C SER A 500 23.68 -4.69 27.26
N SER A 501 23.79 -5.20 26.04
CA SER A 501 24.54 -4.55 24.95
C SER A 501 23.90 -3.22 24.52
N GLY A 502 22.57 -3.15 24.54
CA GLY A 502 21.79 -1.92 24.38
C GLY A 502 22.11 -0.86 25.43
N ALA A 503 22.20 -1.23 26.70
CA ALA A 503 22.64 -0.30 27.75
C ALA A 503 24.06 0.24 27.50
N ALA A 504 24.97 -0.60 26.98
CA ALA A 504 26.32 -0.20 26.62
C ALA A 504 26.34 0.75 25.40
N VAL A 505 25.48 0.59 24.39
CA VAL A 505 25.43 1.54 23.25
C VAL A 505 24.85 2.89 23.67
N THR A 506 23.88 2.91 24.58
CA THR A 506 23.38 4.15 25.21
C THR A 506 24.48 4.85 26.01
N TRP A 507 25.32 4.09 26.73
CA TRP A 507 26.50 4.64 27.39
C TRP A 507 27.48 5.26 26.39
N ALA A 508 27.70 4.62 25.25
CA ALA A 508 28.52 5.19 24.17
C ALA A 508 27.94 6.52 23.66
N HIS A 509 26.62 6.58 23.43
CA HIS A 509 25.95 7.80 22.97
C HIS A 509 26.15 8.98 23.94
N HIS A 510 25.90 8.75 25.23
CA HIS A 510 26.13 9.78 26.25
C HIS A 510 27.61 10.19 26.36
N ALA A 511 28.55 9.27 26.14
CA ALA A 511 29.97 9.58 26.12
C ALA A 511 30.36 10.47 24.92
N ILE A 512 29.77 10.24 23.73
CA ILE A 512 29.95 11.07 22.53
C ILE A 512 29.42 12.49 22.79
N LEU A 513 28.20 12.62 23.30
CA LEU A 513 27.59 13.92 23.62
C LEU A 513 28.37 14.67 24.71
N ALA A 514 28.95 13.95 25.68
CA ALA A 514 29.82 14.53 26.69
C ALA A 514 31.23 14.87 26.18
N GLY A 515 31.62 14.44 24.97
CA GLY A 515 32.96 14.61 24.41
C GLY A 515 34.03 13.74 25.07
N LYS A 516 33.63 12.62 25.70
CA LYS A 516 34.51 11.69 26.40
C LYS A 516 34.88 10.53 25.47
N GLU A 517 35.73 10.80 24.48
CA GLU A 517 36.06 9.88 23.37
C GLU A 517 36.51 8.48 23.84
N LYS A 518 37.44 8.40 24.79
CA LYS A 518 37.93 7.11 25.32
C LYS A 518 36.82 6.26 25.95
N ARG A 519 35.86 6.90 26.65
CA ARG A 519 34.72 6.19 27.24
C ARG A 519 33.75 5.71 26.18
N ALA A 520 33.56 6.47 25.10
CA ALA A 520 32.72 6.07 23.97
C ALA A 520 33.31 4.82 23.27
N VAL A 521 34.62 4.76 23.08
CA VAL A 521 35.29 3.57 22.53
C VAL A 521 35.13 2.35 23.44
N TYR A 522 35.36 2.48 24.75
CA TYR A 522 35.19 1.36 25.68
C TYR A 522 33.75 0.83 25.72
N ALA A 523 32.77 1.72 25.69
CA ALA A 523 31.36 1.36 25.64
C ALA A 523 31.00 0.60 24.34
N LEU A 524 31.48 1.07 23.18
CA LEU A 524 31.28 0.40 21.90
C LEU A 524 31.94 -0.98 21.83
N VAL A 525 33.16 -1.13 22.36
CA VAL A 525 33.83 -2.44 22.45
C VAL A 525 33.02 -3.40 23.32
N ALA A 526 32.50 -2.94 24.46
CA ALA A 526 31.64 -3.75 25.32
C ALA A 526 30.35 -4.19 24.61
N THR A 527 29.69 -3.29 23.87
CA THR A 527 28.49 -3.63 23.07
C THR A 527 28.81 -4.72 22.04
N VAL A 528 29.87 -4.56 21.25
CA VAL A 528 30.26 -5.53 20.21
C VAL A 528 30.64 -6.88 20.83
N SER A 529 31.34 -6.91 21.96
CA SER A 529 31.67 -8.17 22.64
C SER A 529 30.41 -8.92 23.09
N LEU A 530 29.42 -8.22 23.68
CA LEU A 530 28.15 -8.83 24.08
C LEU A 530 27.34 -9.33 22.88
N ALA A 531 27.34 -8.59 21.77
CA ALA A 531 26.70 -8.98 20.52
C ALA A 531 27.29 -10.28 19.93
N LEU A 532 28.61 -10.41 19.93
CA LEU A 532 29.30 -11.62 19.45
C LEU A 532 29.00 -12.83 20.34
N VAL A 533 28.97 -12.65 21.66
CA VAL A 533 28.57 -13.70 22.61
C VAL A 533 27.12 -14.14 22.35
N SER A 534 26.21 -13.18 22.16
CA SER A 534 24.80 -13.48 21.88
C SER A 534 24.60 -14.25 20.57
N THR A 535 25.33 -13.87 19.52
CA THR A 535 25.34 -14.57 18.22
C THR A 535 25.90 -15.99 18.37
N GLY A 536 26.95 -16.17 19.18
CA GLY A 536 27.51 -17.48 19.50
C GLY A 536 26.51 -18.40 20.18
N PHE A 537 25.75 -17.90 21.17
CA PHE A 537 24.68 -18.67 21.80
C PHE A 537 23.56 -19.04 20.84
N GLN A 538 23.17 -18.15 19.92
CA GLN A 538 22.19 -18.48 18.89
C GLN A 538 22.69 -19.61 17.96
N GLY A 539 23.98 -19.64 17.64
CA GLY A 539 24.59 -20.74 16.89
C GLY A 539 24.58 -22.07 17.63
N MET A 540 24.86 -22.05 18.94
CA MET A 540 24.75 -23.25 19.80
C MET A 540 23.32 -23.78 19.85
N GLU A 541 22.35 -22.88 19.91
CA GLU A 541 20.92 -23.20 19.91
C GLU A 541 20.51 -23.93 18.62
N TYR A 542 20.96 -23.46 17.45
CA TYR A 542 20.70 -24.12 16.18
C TYR A 542 21.38 -25.49 16.07
N TYR A 543 22.56 -25.65 16.65
CA TYR A 543 23.25 -26.94 16.67
C TYR A 543 22.54 -27.98 17.56
N GLN A 544 21.87 -27.54 18.63
CA GLN A 544 21.16 -28.39 19.58
C GLN A 544 19.66 -28.54 19.28
N ALA A 545 19.16 -27.83 18.27
CA ALA A 545 17.74 -27.83 17.93
C ALA A 545 17.26 -29.24 17.53
N PRO A 546 16.16 -29.75 18.13
CA PRO A 546 15.63 -31.09 17.85
C PRO A 546 14.89 -31.20 16.52
N SER A 547 14.65 -30.09 15.83
CA SER A 547 13.98 -30.04 14.52
C SER A 547 14.76 -29.15 13.56
N THR A 548 14.55 -29.36 12.25
CA THR A 548 15.09 -28.54 11.16
C THR A 548 14.02 -27.63 10.57
N ILE A 549 14.43 -26.69 9.70
CA ILE A 549 13.52 -25.76 9.01
C ILE A 549 12.45 -26.47 8.16
N SER A 550 12.72 -27.71 7.71
CA SER A 550 11.84 -28.47 6.82
C SER A 550 10.93 -29.47 7.55
N ASP A 551 11.14 -29.70 8.85
CA ASP A 551 10.48 -30.80 9.57
C ASP A 551 9.03 -30.48 9.93
N SER A 552 8.68 -29.19 10.10
CA SER A 552 7.32 -28.77 10.44
C SER A 552 7.10 -27.27 10.26
N ILE A 553 5.83 -26.87 10.34
CA ILE A 553 5.46 -25.46 10.43
C ILE A 553 6.13 -24.76 11.63
N TYR A 554 6.26 -25.43 12.78
CA TYR A 554 7.00 -24.92 13.95
C TYR A 554 8.48 -24.70 13.63
N GLY A 555 9.15 -25.68 13.01
CA GLY A 555 10.54 -25.55 12.59
C GLY A 555 10.72 -24.40 11.60
N SER A 556 9.87 -24.32 10.57
CA SER A 556 9.95 -23.27 9.55
C SER A 556 9.78 -21.86 10.12
N THR A 557 8.82 -21.65 11.04
CA THR A 557 8.58 -20.34 11.67
C THR A 557 9.67 -20.01 12.70
N PHE A 558 10.15 -20.99 13.46
CA PHE A 558 11.26 -20.83 14.41
C PHE A 558 12.55 -20.37 13.72
N PHE A 559 13.04 -21.13 12.72
CA PHE A 559 14.29 -20.80 12.03
C PHE A 559 14.19 -19.53 11.19
N SER A 560 13.02 -19.26 10.59
CA SER A 560 12.83 -18.01 9.85
C SER A 560 12.82 -16.79 10.78
N ALA A 561 12.05 -16.82 11.86
CA ALA A 561 11.95 -15.68 12.79
C ALA A 561 13.27 -15.41 13.51
N THR A 562 13.90 -16.45 14.08
CA THR A 562 15.18 -16.31 14.79
C THR A 562 16.35 -16.06 13.82
N GLY A 563 16.30 -16.60 12.61
CA GLY A 563 17.35 -16.50 11.60
C GLY A 563 17.41 -15.10 10.98
N PHE A 564 16.25 -14.55 10.57
CA PHE A 564 16.20 -13.17 10.11
C PHE A 564 16.54 -12.18 11.22
N HIS A 565 16.10 -12.42 12.46
CA HIS A 565 16.53 -11.62 13.59
C HIS A 565 18.06 -11.69 13.80
N GLY A 566 18.65 -12.90 13.78
CA GLY A 566 20.09 -13.10 13.88
C GLY A 566 20.88 -12.42 12.76
N PHE A 567 20.36 -12.44 11.53
CA PHE A 567 20.91 -11.68 10.40
C PHE A 567 20.94 -10.17 10.69
N HIS A 568 19.86 -9.63 11.27
CA HIS A 568 19.82 -8.23 11.68
C HIS A 568 20.83 -7.91 12.79
N VAL A 569 21.01 -8.80 13.79
CA VAL A 569 22.03 -8.68 14.84
C VAL A 569 23.43 -8.60 14.21
N ILE A 570 23.72 -9.44 13.21
CA ILE A 570 25.02 -9.43 12.53
C ILE A 570 25.24 -8.09 11.79
N ILE A 571 24.26 -7.61 11.04
CA ILE A 571 24.33 -6.29 10.36
C ILE A 571 24.54 -5.17 11.38
N GLY A 572 23.79 -5.17 12.48
CA GLY A 572 23.91 -4.17 13.53
C GLY A 572 25.30 -4.20 14.18
N THR A 573 25.86 -5.39 14.37
CA THR A 573 27.19 -5.57 14.94
C THR A 573 28.25 -4.97 14.02
N LEU A 574 28.12 -5.18 12.70
CA LEU A 574 29.00 -4.56 11.70
C LEU A 574 28.90 -3.03 11.74
N PHE A 575 27.69 -2.46 11.82
CA PHE A 575 27.51 -1.00 11.95
C PHE A 575 28.19 -0.45 13.21
N LEU A 576 28.06 -1.14 14.33
CA LEU A 576 28.69 -0.73 15.59
C LEU A 576 30.20 -0.89 15.59
N ILE A 577 30.76 -1.92 14.93
CA ILE A 577 32.21 -2.07 14.72
C ILE A 577 32.74 -0.88 13.92
N ILE A 578 32.08 -0.52 12.82
CA ILE A 578 32.48 0.64 12.00
C ILE A 578 32.36 1.95 12.81
N CYS A 579 31.30 2.11 13.60
CA CYS A 579 31.17 3.26 14.51
C CYS A 579 32.27 3.29 15.57
N GLY A 580 32.67 2.14 16.12
CA GLY A 580 33.78 2.00 17.06
C GLY A 580 35.12 2.42 16.46
N ILE A 581 35.42 1.96 15.24
CA ILE A 581 36.62 2.37 14.49
C ILE A 581 36.58 3.88 14.23
N ARG A 582 35.45 4.42 13.77
CA ARG A 582 35.29 5.86 13.52
C ARG A 582 35.42 6.70 14.79
N GLN A 583 34.91 6.23 15.92
CA GLN A 583 35.06 6.91 17.21
C GLN A 583 36.52 6.90 17.68
N TYR A 584 37.23 5.80 17.47
CA TYR A 584 38.67 5.68 17.79
C TYR A 584 39.52 6.64 16.95
N LEU A 585 39.15 6.82 15.67
CA LEU A 585 39.79 7.79 14.75
C LEU A 585 39.33 9.24 14.96
N GLY A 586 38.39 9.51 15.89
CA GLY A 586 37.91 10.86 16.18
C GLY A 586 36.92 11.45 15.16
N HIS A 587 36.33 10.62 14.29
CA HIS A 587 35.41 11.09 13.23
C HIS A 587 34.00 11.46 13.73
N LEU A 588 33.63 11.05 14.94
CA LEU A 588 32.31 11.26 15.53
C LEU A 588 32.42 12.33 16.64
N THR A 589 31.70 13.44 16.47
CA THR A 589 31.71 14.57 17.39
C THR A 589 30.33 14.89 17.93
N LYS A 590 30.24 15.78 18.92
CA LYS A 590 28.97 16.23 19.50
C LYS A 590 27.98 16.77 18.46
N GLU A 591 28.48 17.39 17.39
CA GLU A 591 27.65 18.00 16.36
C GLU A 591 27.52 17.13 15.10
N HIS A 592 28.36 16.11 14.95
CA HIS A 592 28.40 15.26 13.76
C HIS A 592 28.54 13.78 14.13
N HIS A 593 27.41 13.12 14.40
CA HIS A 593 27.34 11.69 14.75
C HIS A 593 26.09 10.98 14.21
N VAL A 594 25.45 11.49 13.15
CA VAL A 594 24.21 10.94 12.58
C VAL A 594 24.32 9.45 12.21
N GLY A 595 25.47 9.02 11.67
CA GLY A 595 25.69 7.60 11.35
C GLY A 595 25.71 6.71 12.59
N PHE A 596 26.18 7.22 13.73
CA PHE A 596 26.09 6.51 15.01
C PHE A 596 24.65 6.51 15.55
N GLU A 597 23.91 7.62 15.43
CA GLU A 597 22.49 7.67 15.81
C GLU A 597 21.68 6.61 15.07
N ALA A 598 21.85 6.51 13.75
CA ALA A 598 21.17 5.50 12.93
C ALA A 598 21.54 4.06 13.34
N ALA A 599 22.83 3.79 13.58
CA ALA A 599 23.28 2.49 14.06
C ALA A 599 22.73 2.15 15.45
N ALA A 600 22.67 3.13 16.36
CA ALA A 600 22.13 2.96 17.71
C ALA A 600 20.61 2.72 17.68
N TRP A 601 19.85 3.44 16.84
CA TRP A 601 18.42 3.20 16.65
C TRP A 601 18.15 1.79 16.10
N TYR A 602 18.92 1.38 15.10
CA TYR A 602 18.82 0.04 14.54
C TYR A 602 19.18 -1.04 15.59
N TRP A 603 20.21 -0.82 16.40
CA TRP A 603 20.59 -1.73 17.48
C TRP A 603 19.49 -1.90 18.53
N HIS A 604 18.92 -0.79 19.01
CA HIS A 604 17.81 -0.84 19.97
C HIS A 604 16.55 -1.51 19.39
N PHE A 605 16.27 -1.31 18.10
CA PHE A 605 15.21 -2.04 17.42
C PHE A 605 15.45 -3.55 17.50
N VAL A 606 16.65 -4.01 17.15
CA VAL A 606 17.02 -5.42 17.23
C VAL A 606 16.92 -5.94 18.68
N ASP A 607 17.41 -5.19 19.67
CA ASP A 607 17.31 -5.55 21.10
C ASP A 607 15.86 -5.81 21.52
N VAL A 608 14.94 -4.91 21.13
CA VAL A 608 13.51 -5.00 21.48
C VAL A 608 12.87 -6.20 20.78
N VAL A 609 13.18 -6.40 19.49
CA VAL A 609 12.64 -7.54 18.73
C VAL A 609 12.99 -8.85 19.40
N ARG A 610 14.18 -9.06 19.97
CA ARG A 610 14.60 -10.34 20.59
C ARG A 610 13.66 -10.86 21.67
N LEU A 611 12.96 -9.95 22.37
CA LEU A 611 11.98 -10.30 23.40
C LEU A 611 10.75 -10.99 22.81
N PHE A 612 10.37 -10.66 21.58
CA PHE A 612 9.19 -11.23 20.92
C PHE A 612 9.35 -12.71 20.58
N PRO A 613 10.42 -13.18 19.91
CA PRO A 613 10.67 -14.61 19.75
C PRO A 613 10.71 -15.33 21.09
N PHE A 614 11.37 -14.77 22.11
CA PHE A 614 11.44 -15.37 23.45
C PHE A 614 10.05 -15.69 24.02
N VAL A 615 9.14 -14.71 23.99
CA VAL A 615 7.78 -14.89 24.52
C VAL A 615 6.92 -15.75 23.58
N SER A 616 6.93 -15.50 22.28
CA SER A 616 5.98 -16.09 21.33
C SER A 616 6.37 -17.47 20.81
N ILE A 617 7.66 -17.75 20.66
CA ILE A 617 8.15 -19.00 20.05
C ILE A 617 8.70 -19.93 21.12
N TYR A 618 9.55 -19.43 22.03
CA TYR A 618 10.11 -20.29 23.08
C TYR A 618 9.10 -20.52 24.20
N TRP A 619 8.63 -19.45 24.84
CA TRP A 619 7.76 -19.59 26.02
C TRP A 619 6.37 -20.11 25.63
N TRP A 620 5.68 -19.45 24.69
CA TRP A 620 4.36 -19.87 24.24
C TRP A 620 4.40 -21.12 23.36
N GLY A 621 5.40 -21.26 22.48
CA GLY A 621 5.49 -22.42 21.60
C GLY A 621 5.93 -23.72 22.28
N GLY A 622 6.42 -23.66 23.52
CA GLY A 622 6.78 -24.82 24.35
C GLY A 622 5.75 -25.19 25.42
N ILE A 623 4.63 -24.47 25.51
CA ILE A 623 3.47 -24.79 26.37
C ILE A 623 2.41 -25.45 25.51
#